data_AF-E2BRD0-F1
#
_entry.id   AF-E2BRD0-F1
#
_cell.length_a   1.000
_cell.length_b   1.000
_cell.length_c   1.000
_cell.angle_alpha   90.00
_cell.angle_beta   90.00
_cell.angle_gamma   90.00
#
_symmetry.space_group_name_H-M   'P 1'
#
loop_
_entity.id
_entity.type
_entity.pdbx_description
1 polymer ?
#
loop_
_entity_poly.entity_id
_entity_poly.type
_entity_poly.pdbx_seq_one_letter_code
_entity_poly.pdbx_strand_id
1 'polypeptide(L)' 'FRDRFTALIISNRDLDDFARMHYLTSCVKGRALECIGNIPVTADNFSTAWQLLARYENKRRLITKHLSALLNLKTISR' A
#
# COMPACT_ATOMS: atom_id res chain seq x y z
N PHE A 1 -6.13 -2.99 -3.33
CA PHE A 1 -5.35 -1.98 -4.08
C PHE A 1 -4.19 -2.66 -4.79
N ARG A 2 -3.38 -3.44 -4.06
CA ARG A 2 -2.20 -4.11 -4.57
C ARG A 2 -2.44 -4.96 -5.84
N ASP A 3 -3.44 -5.83 -5.83
CA ASP A 3 -3.71 -6.72 -6.97
C ASP A 3 -4.07 -5.94 -8.23
N ARG A 4 -4.94 -4.93 -8.07
CA ARG A 4 -5.35 -4.03 -9.16
C ARG A 4 -4.16 -3.24 -9.73
N PHE A 5 -3.30 -2.68 -8.87
CA PHE A 5 -2.11 -1.95 -9.33
C PHE A 5 -1.11 -2.89 -10.00
N THR A 6 -0.95 -4.12 -9.50
CA THR A 6 -0.07 -5.12 -10.11
C THR A 6 -0.55 -5.51 -11.51
N ALA A 7 -1.85 -5.75 -11.67
CA ALA A 7 -2.43 -6.13 -12.95
C ALA A 7 -2.36 -4.99 -13.99
N LEU A 8 -2.58 -3.73 -13.57
CA LEU A 8 -2.67 -2.59 -14.49
C LEU A 8 -1.33 -1.92 -14.78
N ILE A 9 -0.41 -1.87 -13.81
CA ILE A 9 0.81 -1.06 -13.88
C ILE A 9 2.08 -1.93 -13.90
N ILE A 10 2.18 -2.91 -13.00
CA ILE A 10 3.40 -3.75 -12.89
C ILE A 10 3.46 -4.78 -14.02
N SER A 11 2.33 -5.39 -14.38
CA SER A 11 2.25 -6.38 -15.46
C SER A 11 2.31 -5.74 -16.85
N ASN A 12 2.18 -4.41 -16.93
CA ASN A 12 2.30 -3.67 -18.16
C ASN A 12 3.78 -3.51 -18.54
N ARG A 13 4.20 -4.14 -19.64
CA ARG A 13 5.58 -4.15 -20.14
C ARG A 13 5.98 -2.85 -20.84
N ASP A 14 5.00 -2.03 -21.24
CA ASP A 14 5.23 -0.74 -21.90
C ASP A 14 5.57 0.37 -20.89
N LEU A 15 5.40 0.10 -19.59
CA LEU A 15 5.74 1.05 -18.52
C LEU A 15 7.11 0.73 -17.95
N ASP A 16 7.97 1.74 -17.92
CA ASP A 16 9.25 1.64 -17.24
C ASP A 16 9.10 1.89 -15.73
N ASP A 17 10.07 1.44 -14.93
CA ASP A 17 10.00 1.50 -13.47
C ASP A 17 9.86 2.93 -12.93
N PHE A 18 10.43 3.91 -13.62
CA PHE A 18 10.22 5.33 -13.31
C PHE A 18 8.74 5.73 -13.44
N ALA A 19 8.08 5.35 -14.54
CA ALA A 19 6.67 5.62 -14.74
C ALA A 19 5.82 4.89 -13.70
N ARG A 20 6.15 3.62 -13.38
CA ARG A 20 5.48 2.86 -12.32
C ARG A 20 5.60 3.54 -10.96
N MET A 21 6.75 4.12 -10.62
CA MET A 21 6.97 4.88 -9.39
C MET A 21 6.15 6.17 -9.36
N HIS A 22 6.05 6.89 -10.48
CA HIS A 22 5.17 8.06 -10.60
C HIS A 22 3.69 7.70 -10.42
N TYR A 23 3.23 6.60 -11.02
CA TYR A 23 1.86 6.12 -10.80
C TYR A 23 1.64 5.69 -9.36
N LEU A 24 2.63 5.02 -8.74
CA LEU A 24 2.55 4.56 -7.36
C LEU A 24 2.34 5.72 -6.40
N THR A 25 3.16 6.76 -6.48
CA THR A 25 3.07 7.97 -5.65
C THR A 25 1.74 8.70 -5.84
N SER A 26 1.25 8.79 -7.09
CA SER A 26 -0.05 9.42 -7.39
C SER A 26 -1.25 8.63 -6.85
N CYS A 27 -1.13 7.31 -6.75
CA CYS A 27 -2.20 6.43 -6.30
C CYS A 27 -2.31 6.32 -4.77
N VAL A 28 -1.23 6.59 -4.03
CA VAL A 28 -1.23 6.53 -2.57
C VAL A 28 -1.49 7.89 -1.94
N LYS A 29 -2.18 7.91 -0.80
CA LYS A 29 -2.56 9.14 -0.10
C LYS A 29 -2.39 9.01 1.41
N GLY A 30 -2.31 10.16 2.08
CA GLY A 30 -2.20 10.25 3.54
C GLY A 30 -1.01 9.45 4.08
N ARG A 31 -1.25 8.66 5.12
CA ARG A 31 -0.20 7.89 5.80
C ARG A 31 0.55 6.89 4.92
N ALA A 32 -0.07 6.40 3.85
CA ALA A 32 0.62 5.53 2.88
C ALA A 32 1.61 6.32 2.01
N LEU A 33 1.25 7.55 1.63
CA LEU A 33 2.15 8.47 0.94
C LEU A 33 3.29 8.91 1.86
N GLU A 34 3.02 9.23 3.14
CA GLU A 34 4.08 9.54 4.12
C GLU A 34 5.08 8.38 4.28
N CYS A 35 4.61 7.13 4.21
CA CYS A 35 5.47 5.95 4.31
C CYS A 35 6.49 5.83 3.16
N ILE A 36 6.14 6.31 1.96
CA ILE A 36 7.03 6.31 0.79
C ILE A 36 7.58 7.70 0.45
N GLY A 37 7.11 8.76 1.12
CA GLY A 37 7.44 10.15 0.80
C GLY A 37 8.90 10.51 1.10
N ASN A 38 9.55 9.71 1.96
CA ASN A 38 10.99 9.82 2.23
C ASN A 38 11.86 9.13 1.16
N ILE A 39 11.26 8.50 0.16
CA ILE A 39 11.95 7.78 -0.91
C ILE A 39 11.94 8.64 -2.17
N PRO A 40 13.10 8.93 -2.77
CA PRO A 40 13.17 9.63 -4.05
C PRO A 40 12.38 8.90 -5.12
N VAL A 41 11.65 9.64 -5.95
CA VAL A 41 10.89 9.11 -7.11
C VAL A 41 11.88 8.77 -8.22
N THR A 42 12.43 7.56 -8.16
CA THR A 42 13.36 7.00 -9.16
C THR A 42 12.96 5.57 -9.52
N ALA A 43 13.43 5.09 -10.67
CA ALA A 43 13.17 3.73 -11.14
C ALA A 43 13.69 2.68 -10.15
N ASP A 44 14.94 2.81 -9.71
CA ASP A 44 15.59 1.89 -8.76
C ASP A 44 14.84 1.77 -7.43
N ASN A 45 14.18 2.85 -7.03
CA ASN A 45 13.46 2.91 -5.76
C ASN A 45 12.04 2.36 -5.82
N PHE A 46 11.52 2.05 -7.01
CA PHE A 46 10.16 1.50 -7.16
C PHE A 46 9.96 0.23 -6.34
N SER A 47 10.88 -0.73 -6.46
CA SER A 47 10.80 -2.00 -5.75
C SER A 47 10.76 -1.81 -4.23
N THR A 48 11.61 -0.91 -3.70
CA THR A 48 11.66 -0.58 -2.27
C THR A 48 10.37 0.08 -1.80
N ALA A 49 9.87 1.09 -2.53
CA ALA A 49 8.61 1.76 -2.21
C ALA A 49 7.42 0.81 -2.24
N TRP A 50 7.38 -0.10 -3.23
CA TRP A 50 6.35 -1.12 -3.36
C TRP A 50 6.33 -2.11 -2.19
N GLN A 51 7.51 -2.57 -1.75
CA GLN A 51 7.63 -3.46 -0.59
C GLN A 51 7.23 -2.77 0.72
N LEU A 52 7.56 -1.49 0.88
CA LEU A 52 7.16 -0.72 2.07
C LEU A 52 5.64 -0.56 2.16
N LEU A 53 4.98 -0.26 1.05
CA LEU A 53 3.51 -0.21 0.99
C LEU A 53 2.87 -1.57 1.28
N ALA A 54 3.47 -2.66 0.79
CA ALA A 54 3.01 -4.01 1.11
C ALA A 54 3.05 -4.30 2.63
N ARG A 55 4.11 -3.88 3.31
CA ARG A 55 4.22 -4.03 4.78
C ARG A 55 3.20 -3.15 5.49
N TYR A 56 2.96 -1.93 5.00
CA TYR A 56 1.96 -1.02 5.53
C TYR A 56 0.54 -1.59 5.45
N GLU A 57 0.13 -2.08 4.27
CA GLU A 57 -1.20 -2.65 4.04
C GLU A 57 -1.43 -3.89 4.92
N ASN A 58 -0.43 -4.76 5.05
CA ASN A 58 -0.50 -5.93 5.92
C ASN A 58 -0.66 -5.57 7.41
N LYS A 59 0.10 -4.59 7.92
CA LYS A 59 -0.05 -4.10 9.30
C LYS A 59 -1.43 -3.51 9.55
N ARG A 60 -1.93 -2.67 8.63
CA ARG A 60 -3.27 -2.11 8.75
C ARG A 60 -4.35 -3.19 8.74
N ARG A 61 -4.27 -4.15 7.82
CA ARG A 61 -5.21 -5.27 7.73
C ARG A 61 -5.22 -6.12 9.00
N LEU A 62 -4.04 -6.36 9.60
CA LEU A 62 -3.93 -7.08 10.87
C LEU A 62 -4.62 -6.32 12.00
N ILE A 63 -4.32 -5.02 12.15
CA ILE A 63 -4.95 -4.15 13.16
C ILE A 63 -6.46 -4.10 12.95
N THR A 64 -6.93 -3.87 11.72
CA THR A 64 -8.35 -3.86 11.40
C THR A 64 -8.99 -5.20 11.74
N LYS A 65 -8.35 -6.34 11.44
CA LYS A 65 -8.86 -7.66 11.81
C LYS A 65 -8.99 -7.81 13.33
N HIS A 66 -7.97 -7.43 14.10
CA HIS A 66 -8.03 -7.47 15.56
C HIS A 66 -9.09 -6.52 16.12
N LEU A 67 -9.19 -5.31 15.60
CA LEU A 67 -10.19 -4.33 16.01
C LEU A 67 -11.61 -4.80 15.68
N SER A 68 -11.83 -5.34 14.48
CA SER A 68 -13.10 -5.95 14.11
C SER A 68 -13.43 -7.15 15.00
N ALA A 69 -12.46 -7.97 15.39
CA ALA A 69 -12.67 -9.05 16.34
C ALA A 69 -13.07 -8.52 17.73
N LEU A 70 -12.41 -7.47 18.23
CA LEU A 70 -12.76 -6.82 19.50
C LEU A 70 -14.14 -6.15 19.48
N LEU A 71 -14.51 -5.50 18.38
CA LEU A 71 -15.83 -4.87 18.23
C LEU A 71 -16.95 -5.90 18.02
N ASN A 72 -16.64 -7.03 17.36
CA ASN A 72 -17.58 -8.15 17.20
C ASN A 72 -17.66 -9.06 18.43
N LEU A 73 -16.73 -8.95 19.38
CA LEU A 73 -16.90 -9.50 20.72
C LEU A 73 -17.99 -8.67 21.42
N LYS A 74 -19.23 -9.14 21.26
CA LYS A 74 -20.48 -8.63 21.83
C LYS A 74 -20.28 -7.64 22.98
N THR A 75 -20.83 -6.45 22.79
CA THR A 75 -21.34 -5.60 23.87
C THR A 75 -22.05 -6.50 24.89
N ILE A 76 -21.45 -6.69 26.06
CA ILE A 76 -22.17 -7.25 27.20
C ILE A 76 -23.19 -6.18 27.54
N SER A 77 -24.42 -6.37 27.04
CA SER A 77 -25.57 -5.59 27.46
C SER A 77 -25.70 -5.83 28.96
N ARG A 78 -25.53 -4.76 29.73
CA ARG A 78 -25.76 -4.75 31.17
C ARG A 78 -27.21 -4.35 31.44
#